data_AF-A0A6L2PHE8-F1
#
_entry.id   AF-A0A6L2PHE8-F1
#
_cell.length_a   1.000
_cell.length_b   1.000
_cell.length_c   1.000
_cell.angle_alpha   90.00
_cell.angle_beta   90.00
_cell.angle_gamma   90.00
#
_symmetry.space_group_name_H-M   'P 1'
#
loop_
_entity.id
_entity.type
_entity.pdbx_description
1 polymer ?
#
loop_
_entity_poly.entity_id
_entity_poly.type
_entity_poly.pdbx_seq_one_letter_code
_entity_poly.pdbx_strand_id
1 'polypeptide(L)'
;AAITHVRAYHPPAHHKPPTMDDLPVPQGSWKAQHDANQARYNIHLIGGVTFLALTVGYIAKSGLIDFNFFPPTLTDEEMKNM
;
A
#
# COMPACT_ATOMS: atom_id res chain seq x y z
N ALA A 1 -39.45 -35.08 -34.05
CA ALA A 1 -38.18 -34.84 -33.34
C ALA A 1 -38.17 -35.73 -32.11
N ALA A 2 -37.19 -36.64 -31.98
CA ALA A 2 -37.12 -37.57 -30.86
C ALA A 2 -36.43 -36.89 -29.66
N ILE A 3 -37.11 -36.85 -28.51
CA ILE A 3 -36.52 -36.38 -27.25
C ILE A 3 -35.76 -37.56 -26.64
N THR A 4 -34.43 -37.54 -26.75
CA THR A 4 -33.55 -38.50 -26.08
C THR A 4 -33.56 -38.21 -24.59
N HIS A 5 -34.28 -39.01 -23.79
CA HIS A 5 -34.17 -38.99 -22.34
C HIS A 5 -32.84 -39.62 -21.92
N VAL A 6 -31.88 -38.80 -21.51
CA VAL A 6 -30.67 -39.25 -20.84
C VAL A 6 -31.07 -39.79 -19.47
N ARG A 7 -30.88 -41.09 -19.22
CA ARG A 7 -31.11 -41.70 -17.90
C ARG A 7 -30.03 -41.22 -16.93
N ALA A 8 -30.39 -40.41 -15.94
CA ALA A 8 -29.54 -40.14 -14.79
C ALA A 8 -29.65 -41.30 -13.79
N TYR A 9 -28.52 -41.90 -13.39
CA TYR A 9 -28.45 -43.07 -12.49
C TYR A 9 -28.62 -42.70 -10.99
N HIS A 10 -28.61 -41.42 -10.65
CA HIS A 10 -28.73 -40.94 -9.27
C HIS A 10 -30.03 -40.15 -9.08
N PRO A 11 -30.70 -40.25 -7.91
CA PRO A 11 -31.84 -39.40 -7.58
C PRO A 11 -31.44 -37.92 -7.73
N PRO A 12 -32.36 -37.05 -8.20
CA PRO A 12 -32.04 -35.64 -8.42
C PRO A 12 -31.60 -35.03 -7.09
N ALA A 13 -30.32 -34.72 -6.99
CA ALA A 13 -29.80 -34.09 -5.80
C ALA A 13 -30.46 -32.71 -5.65
N HIS A 14 -30.83 -32.33 -4.42
CA HIS A 14 -31.47 -31.04 -4.14
C HIS A 14 -30.55 -29.81 -4.36
N HIS A 15 -29.37 -29.99 -4.95
CA HIS A 15 -28.40 -28.93 -5.23
C HIS A 15 -28.15 -28.81 -6.73
N LYS A 16 -28.01 -27.57 -7.20
CA LYS A 16 -27.56 -27.27 -8.56
C LYS A 16 -26.13 -27.82 -8.75
N PRO A 17 -25.86 -28.67 -9.75
CA PRO A 17 -24.49 -29.08 -10.06
C PRO A 17 -23.62 -27.85 -10.34
N PRO A 18 -22.38 -27.79 -9.82
CA PRO A 18 -21.49 -26.67 -10.11
C PRO A 18 -21.19 -26.64 -11.62
N THR A 19 -21.36 -25.46 -12.21
CA THR A 19 -21.13 -25.17 -13.62
C THR A 19 -19.97 -24.20 -13.77
N MET A 20 -19.33 -24.17 -14.95
CA MET A 20 -18.26 -23.20 -15.24
C MET A 20 -18.77 -21.74 -15.12
N ASP A 21 -20.08 -21.53 -15.30
CA ASP A 21 -20.75 -20.24 -15.14
C ASP A 21 -20.81 -19.76 -13.68
N ASP A 22 -20.59 -20.65 -12.70
CA ASP A 22 -20.52 -20.29 -11.28
C ASP A 22 -19.14 -19.74 -10.89
N LEU A 23 -18.17 -19.72 -11.81
CA LEU A 23 -16.85 -19.13 -11.56
C LEU A 23 -16.88 -17.60 -11.60
N PRO A 24 -16.06 -16.91 -10.80
CA PRO A 24 -15.91 -15.47 -10.89
C PRO A 24 -15.34 -15.09 -12.26
N VAL A 25 -16.15 -14.35 -13.03
CA VAL A 25 -15.70 -13.77 -14.30
C VAL A 25 -14.86 -12.53 -13.98
N PRO A 26 -13.64 -12.39 -14.54
CA PRO A 26 -12.84 -11.18 -14.38
C PRO A 26 -13.64 -9.95 -14.79
N GLN A 27 -13.81 -9.00 -13.87
CA GLN A 27 -14.55 -7.77 -14.15
C GLN A 27 -13.59 -6.66 -14.57
N GLY A 28 -13.77 -6.15 -15.79
CA GLY A 28 -13.05 -5.00 -16.32
C GLY A 28 -11.59 -5.29 -16.72
N SER A 29 -10.87 -4.22 -17.09
CA SER A 29 -9.45 -4.29 -17.45
C SER A 29 -8.58 -4.17 -16.20
N TRP A 30 -7.79 -5.22 -15.92
CA TRP A 30 -6.77 -5.20 -14.87
C TRP A 30 -5.88 -3.96 -14.96
N LYS A 31 -5.50 -3.57 -16.19
CA LYS A 31 -4.62 -2.41 -16.42
C LYS A 31 -5.25 -1.11 -15.95
N ALA A 32 -6.53 -0.89 -16.23
CA ALA A 32 -7.22 0.33 -15.80
C ALA A 32 -7.28 0.44 -14.26
N GLN A 33 -7.57 -0.67 -13.57
CA GLN A 33 -7.58 -0.71 -12.11
C GLN A 33 -6.18 -0.52 -11.52
N HIS A 34 -5.16 -1.16 -12.12
CA HIS A 34 -3.77 -1.00 -11.73
C HIS A 34 -3.30 0.46 -11.88
N ASP A 35 -3.56 1.09 -13.03
CA ASP A 35 -3.14 2.46 -13.31
C ASP A 35 -3.82 3.46 -12.34
N ALA A 36 -5.09 3.25 -12.01
CA ALA A 36 -5.81 4.05 -11.01
C ALA A 36 -5.20 3.90 -9.60
N ASN A 37 -4.84 2.66 -9.21
CA ASN A 37 -4.20 2.39 -7.93
C ASN A 37 -2.79 3.00 -7.85
N GLN A 38 -2.02 2.92 -8.93
CA GLN A 38 -0.69 3.54 -9.02
C GLN A 38 -0.75 5.05 -8.85
N ALA A 39 -1.69 5.72 -9.52
CA ALA A 39 -1.88 7.16 -9.36
C ALA A 39 -2.20 7.53 -7.90
N ARG A 40 -3.08 6.76 -7.24
CA ARG A 40 -3.41 6.96 -5.83
C ARG A 40 -2.19 6.79 -4.93
N TYR A 41 -1.42 5.72 -5.10
CA TYR A 41 -0.25 5.46 -4.25
C TYR A 41 0.87 6.47 -4.47
N ASN A 42 1.09 6.90 -5.71
CA ASN A 42 2.09 7.94 -6.01
C ASN A 42 1.75 9.27 -5.34
N ILE A 43 0.46 9.64 -5.26
CA ILE A 43 0.02 10.83 -4.52
C ILE A 43 0.33 10.69 -3.01
N HIS A 44 0.06 9.52 -2.42
CA HIS A 44 0.36 9.29 -1.00
C HIS A 44 1.88 9.31 -0.75
N LEU A 45 2.66 8.72 -1.65
CA LEU A 45 4.11 8.72 -1.57
C LEU A 45 4.67 10.14 -1.60
N ILE A 46 4.26 10.95 -2.58
CA ILE A 46 4.69 12.36 -2.71
C ILE A 46 4.27 13.14 -1.46
N GLY A 47 3.00 13.03 -1.04
CA GLY A 47 2.49 13.72 0.12
C GLY A 47 3.25 13.36 1.41
N GLY A 48 3.50 12.07 1.64
CA GLY A 48 4.25 11.59 2.80
C GLY A 48 5.71 12.03 2.80
N VAL A 49 6.40 11.93 1.65
CA VAL A 49 7.80 12.37 1.52
C VAL A 49 7.92 13.89 1.71
N THR A 50 7.03 14.68 1.12
CA THR A 50 7.03 16.14 1.29
C THR A 50 6.76 16.52 2.74
N PHE A 51 5.76 15.92 3.39
CA PHE A 51 5.46 16.19 4.79
C PHE A 51 6.63 15.86 5.71
N LEU A 52 7.27 14.70 5.51
CA LEU A 52 8.43 14.28 6.28
C LEU A 52 9.61 15.24 6.09
N ALA A 53 9.91 15.60 4.85
CA ALA A 53 11.02 16.51 4.53
C ALA A 53 10.83 17.89 5.17
N LEU A 54 9.61 18.44 5.11
CA LEU A 54 9.28 19.71 5.77
C LEU A 54 9.41 19.61 7.29
N THR A 55 8.91 18.53 7.89
CA THR A 55 8.97 18.31 9.34
C THR A 55 10.42 18.22 9.82
N VAL A 56 11.24 17.39 9.19
CA VAL A 56 12.66 17.24 9.53
C VAL A 56 13.41 18.55 9.31
N GLY A 57 13.18 19.22 8.17
CA GLY A 57 13.82 20.50 7.86
C GLY A 57 13.46 21.61 8.85
N TYR A 58 12.21 21.64 9.31
CA TYR A 58 11.76 22.56 10.34
C TYR A 58 12.47 22.28 11.67
N ILE A 59 12.45 21.02 12.14
CA ILE A 59 13.08 20.63 13.41
C ILE A 59 14.57 20.99 13.40
N ALA A 60 15.28 20.64 12.32
CA ALA A 60 16.71 20.90 12.18
C ALA A 60 17.09 22.39 12.25
N LYS A 61 16.19 23.30 11.85
CA LYS A 61 16.42 24.77 11.92
C LYS A 61 15.89 25.43 13.17
N SER A 62 14.90 24.82 13.81
CA SER A 62 14.15 25.44 14.91
C SER A 62 14.91 25.53 16.23
N GLY A 63 15.93 24.69 16.43
CA GLY A 63 16.61 24.55 17.71
C GLY A 63 15.75 23.94 18.83
N LEU A 64 14.54 23.42 18.52
CA LEU A 64 13.69 22.75 19.51
C LEU A 64 14.28 21.42 20.01
N ILE A 65 15.06 20.73 19.19
CA ILE A 65 15.64 19.43 19.50
C ILE A 65 17.15 19.51 19.28
N ASP A 66 17.91 19.23 20.33
CA ASP A 66 19.34 18.99 20.23
C ASP A 66 19.60 17.49 20.05
N PHE A 67 20.03 17.13 18.84
CA PHE A 67 20.29 15.75 18.48
C PHE A 67 21.65 15.23 18.95
N ASN A 68 22.52 16.08 19.50
CA ASN A 68 23.85 15.67 19.99
C ASN A 68 24.64 14.84 18.96
N PHE A 69 24.65 15.27 17.70
CA PHE A 69 25.30 14.54 16.60
C PHE A 69 26.82 14.41 16.77
N PHE A 70 27.44 15.33 17.52
CA PHE A 70 28.87 15.37 17.74
C PHE A 70 29.17 15.49 19.24
N PRO A 71 30.32 14.96 19.70
CA PRO A 71 30.77 15.19 21.07
C PRO A 71 30.93 16.70 21.33
N PRO A 72 30.68 17.16 22.56
CA PRO A 72 30.84 18.56 22.90
C PRO A 72 32.32 18.97 22.73
N THR A 73 32.54 20.07 22.04
CA THR A 73 33.85 20.72 21.98
C THR A 73 34.04 21.61 23.20
N LEU A 74 35.26 21.70 23.71
CA LEU A 74 35.58 22.67 24.76
C LEU A 74 35.18 24.07 24.29
N THR A 75 34.60 24.83 25.20
CA THR A 75 34.26 26.23 24.96
C THR A 75 35.54 27.07 24.88
N ASP A 76 35.49 28.21 24.18
CA ASP A 76 36.65 29.11 24.05
C ASP A 76 37.19 29.56 25.42
N GLU A 77 36.31 29.65 26.42
CA GLU A 77 36.64 29.99 27.80
C GLU A 77 37.44 28.88 28.49
N GLU A 78 37.09 27.62 28.26
CA GLU A 78 37.81 26.45 28.79
C GLU A 78 39.17 26.29 28.11
N MET A 79 39.25 26.49 26.79
CA MET A 79 40.52 26.44 26.07
C MET A 79 41.50 27.52 26.50
N LYS A 80 41.01 28.70 26.91
CA LYS A 80 41.85 29.83 27.35
C LYS A 80 42.40 29.65 28.78
N ASN A 81 41.80 28.74 29.56
CA ASN A 81 42.19 28.41 30.92
C ASN A 81 43.03 27.11 31.02
N MET A 82 43.36 26.48 29.89
CA MET A 82 44.35 25.38 29.78
C MET A 82 45.74 25.93 29.51
#